data_AF-X0V8N0-F1
#
_entry.id   AF-X0V8N0-F1
#
_cell.length_a   1.000
_cell.length_b   1.000
_cell.length_c   1.000
_cell.angle_alpha   90.00
_cell.angle_beta   90.00
_cell.angle_gamma   90.00
#
_symmetry.space_group_name_H-M   'P 1'
#
loop_
_entity.id
_entity.type
_entity.pdbx_description
1 polymer ?
#
loop_
_entity_poly.entity_id
_entity_poly.type
_entity_poly.pdbx_seq_one_letter_code
_entity_poly.pdbx_strand_id
1 'polypeptide(L)'
;WNISFSDRTSIALRTFGPEGGHIATGMWWTSGFKEGEKIPLYNTRILVDFDVKVSRFNYEAPGDWLRIALACAVQRGNGEVVYTELDFLDSPETQKHAKGNILLGGDVIYQFGDVVEYKIDELPLNVWRHYQIDLTGYIERAWKINEGDRLESVYIVVESEGNPVDVMLEVDNLWIKS
;
A
#
# COMPACT_ATOMS: atom_id res chain seq x y z
N TRP A 1 -9.46 8.50 13.50
CA TRP A 1 -8.47 7.47 13.10
C TRP A 1 -7.52 7.23 14.27
N ASN A 2 -6.94 6.03 14.37
CA ASN A 2 -5.95 5.67 15.40
C ASN A 2 -4.97 4.61 14.87
N ILE A 3 -3.70 4.71 15.26
CA ILE A 3 -2.70 3.66 15.05
C ILE A 3 -2.16 3.28 16.43
N SER A 4 -2.22 1.99 16.79
CA SER A 4 -1.65 1.49 18.04
C SER A 4 -0.54 0.49 17.77
N PHE A 5 0.58 0.66 18.48
CA PHE A 5 1.74 -0.22 18.41
C PHE A 5 1.82 -1.05 19.69
N SER A 6 1.77 -2.37 19.53
CA SER A 6 1.88 -3.36 20.61
C SER A 6 2.78 -4.50 20.11
N ASP A 7 2.47 -5.75 20.46
CA ASP A 7 3.04 -6.92 19.76
C ASP A 7 2.70 -6.89 18.25
N ARG A 8 1.62 -6.18 17.87
CA ARG A 8 1.19 -5.91 16.50
C ARG A 8 0.89 -4.44 16.28
N THR A 9 0.90 -4.02 15.02
CA THR A 9 0.38 -2.72 14.60
C THR A 9 -1.10 -2.85 14.28
N SER A 10 -1.94 -2.01 14.87
CA SER A 10 -3.37 -1.93 14.50
C SER A 10 -3.69 -0.54 13.96
N ILE A 11 -4.43 -0.52 12.85
CA ILE A 11 -4.82 0.66 12.11
C ILE A 11 -6.35 0.70 12.11
N ALA A 12 -6.91 1.76 12.69
CA ALA A 12 -8.34 1.99 12.76
C ALA A 12 -8.71 3.27 12.00
N LEU A 13 -9.34 3.10 10.83
CA LEU A 13 -9.96 4.21 10.09
C LEU A 13 -11.45 4.21 10.38
N ARG A 14 -11.94 5.34 10.90
CA ARG A 14 -13.37 5.60 11.07
C ARG A 14 -13.66 7.02 10.63
N THR A 15 -14.52 7.16 9.63
CA THR A 15 -15.06 8.45 9.15
C THR A 15 -16.52 8.56 9.59
N PHE A 16 -17.01 9.78 9.78
CA PHE A 16 -18.37 10.06 10.32
C PHE A 16 -19.21 10.97 9.41
N GLY A 17 -18.67 11.37 8.27
CA GLY A 17 -19.28 12.31 7.34
C GLY A 17 -18.76 12.09 5.93
N PRO A 18 -19.19 12.92 4.96
CA PRO A 18 -18.92 12.75 3.53
C PRO A 18 -17.45 13.01 3.13
N GLU A 19 -16.56 13.22 4.10
CA GLU A 19 -15.15 13.52 3.86
C GLU A 19 -14.36 12.22 3.75
N GLY A 20 -13.49 12.15 2.74
CA GLY A 20 -12.57 11.04 2.56
C GLY A 20 -11.68 10.82 3.79
N GLY A 21 -11.33 9.57 4.05
CA GLY A 21 -10.47 9.17 5.13
C GLY A 21 -9.15 8.67 4.58
N HIS A 22 -8.04 9.08 5.19
CA HIS A 22 -6.71 8.58 4.86
C HIS A 22 -5.93 8.29 6.14
N ILE A 23 -5.38 7.09 6.26
CA ILE A 23 -4.44 6.72 7.32
C ILE A 23 -3.35 5.80 6.75
N ALA A 24 -2.09 6.12 7.04
CA ALA A 24 -0.94 5.36 6.55
C ALA A 24 0.07 5.09 7.67
N THR A 25 0.79 3.97 7.60
CA THR A 25 1.88 3.62 8.52
C THR A 25 2.92 2.71 7.87
N GLY A 26 4.21 2.82 8.22
CA GLY A 26 5.25 2.00 7.59
C GLY A 26 6.69 2.39 7.85
N MET A 27 7.57 2.12 6.88
CA MET A 27 9.02 2.16 6.94
C MET A 27 9.64 3.52 7.31
N TRP A 28 8.91 4.64 7.19
CA TRP A 28 9.27 5.93 7.81
C TRP A 28 9.64 5.80 9.30
N TRP A 29 9.13 4.75 9.96
CA TRP A 29 9.29 4.47 11.39
C TRP A 29 10.22 3.29 11.72
N THR A 30 10.65 2.49 10.74
CA THR A 30 11.48 1.31 11.01
C THR A 30 12.98 1.63 10.88
N SER A 31 13.85 0.73 11.35
CA SER A 31 15.30 0.92 11.36
C SER A 31 15.93 1.22 9.98
N GLY A 32 15.25 0.91 8.88
CA GLY A 32 15.75 1.21 7.53
C GLY A 32 15.98 2.70 7.25
N PHE A 33 15.28 3.59 7.97
CA PHE A 33 15.40 5.05 7.83
C PHE A 33 15.94 5.76 9.09
N LYS A 34 16.38 5.03 10.12
CA LYS A 34 16.84 5.64 11.38
C LYS A 34 18.00 6.63 11.22
N GLU A 35 18.74 6.55 10.11
CA GLU A 35 19.83 7.46 9.77
C GLU A 35 19.45 8.51 8.70
N GLY A 36 18.18 8.55 8.27
CA GLY A 36 17.69 9.47 7.25
C GLY A 36 18.15 9.16 5.82
N GLU A 37 18.83 8.03 5.61
CA GLU A 37 19.33 7.64 4.30
C GLU A 37 18.26 6.90 3.48
N LYS A 38 17.92 7.45 2.30
CA LYS A 38 17.05 6.80 1.32
C LYS A 38 17.80 5.67 0.61
N ILE A 39 17.15 4.52 0.47
CA ILE A 39 17.76 3.30 -0.11
C ILE A 39 17.91 3.48 -1.62
N PRO A 40 19.13 3.38 -2.20
CA PRO A 40 19.32 3.41 -3.65
C PRO A 40 18.53 2.29 -4.33
N LEU A 41 17.88 2.57 -5.46
CA LEU A 41 17.13 1.55 -6.20
C LEU A 41 17.92 0.92 -7.34
N TYR A 42 18.81 1.69 -7.97
CA TYR A 42 19.62 1.17 -9.09
C TYR A 42 20.49 0.00 -8.63
N ASN A 43 20.38 -1.14 -9.32
CA ASN A 43 21.04 -2.41 -8.96
C ASN A 43 20.73 -2.95 -7.55
N THR A 44 19.65 -2.50 -6.92
CA THR A 44 19.25 -2.94 -5.57
C THR A 44 17.89 -3.63 -5.63
N ARG A 45 17.78 -4.81 -4.99
CA ARG A 45 16.54 -5.58 -4.97
C ARG A 45 15.86 -5.44 -3.62
N ILE A 46 14.71 -4.81 -3.62
CA ILE A 46 13.88 -4.57 -2.44
C ILE A 46 12.77 -5.61 -2.38
N LEU A 47 12.76 -6.38 -1.29
CA LEU A 47 11.69 -7.31 -0.93
C LEU A 47 10.95 -6.78 0.31
N VAL A 48 9.63 -6.84 0.28
CA VAL A 48 8.76 -6.49 1.42
C VAL A 48 8.01 -7.73 1.85
N ASP A 49 8.23 -8.15 3.10
CA ASP A 49 7.52 -9.26 3.74
C ASP A 49 6.60 -8.68 4.82
N PHE A 50 5.34 -9.10 4.88
CA PHE A 50 4.41 -8.64 5.92
C PHE A 50 3.20 -9.56 6.06
N ASP A 51 2.63 -9.59 7.26
CA ASP A 51 1.38 -10.28 7.55
C ASP A 51 0.27 -9.26 7.80
N VAL A 52 -0.92 -9.48 7.24
CA VAL A 52 -2.08 -8.63 7.48
C VAL A 52 -3.34 -9.43 7.75
N LYS A 53 -4.24 -8.82 8.51
CA LYS A 53 -5.61 -9.28 8.69
C LYS A 53 -6.54 -8.09 8.79
N VAL A 54 -7.58 -8.10 7.98
CA VAL A 54 -8.66 -7.10 8.05
C VAL A 54 -9.78 -7.70 8.88
N SER A 55 -9.94 -7.22 10.11
CA SER A 55 -10.94 -7.72 11.06
C SER A 55 -12.29 -7.01 10.94
N ARG A 56 -12.28 -5.81 10.35
CA ARG A 56 -13.49 -5.06 10.02
C ARG A 56 -13.29 -4.27 8.74
N PHE A 57 -14.28 -4.31 7.86
CA PHE A 57 -14.32 -3.54 6.63
C PHE A 57 -15.79 -3.27 6.28
N ASN A 58 -16.31 -2.15 6.79
CA ASN A 58 -17.68 -1.73 6.55
C ASN A 58 -17.68 -0.43 5.77
N TYR A 59 -18.53 -0.34 4.74
CA TYR A 59 -18.79 0.85 3.96
C TYR A 59 -20.30 0.94 3.68
N GLU A 60 -20.86 2.16 3.63
CA GLU A 60 -22.31 2.37 3.67
C GLU A 60 -23.00 2.21 2.31
N ALA A 61 -22.37 2.55 1.18
CA ALA A 61 -23.03 2.49 -0.13
C ALA A 61 -22.34 1.56 -1.15
N PRO A 62 -23.11 0.76 -1.91
CA PRO A 62 -22.60 0.06 -3.09
C PRO A 62 -22.13 1.11 -4.13
N GLY A 63 -20.83 1.24 -4.32
CA GLY A 63 -20.26 2.27 -5.20
C GLY A 63 -19.10 3.05 -4.58
N ASP A 64 -18.95 3.00 -3.27
CA ASP A 64 -17.93 3.78 -2.57
C ASP A 64 -16.54 3.22 -2.78
N TRP A 65 -15.55 4.10 -2.91
CA TRP A 65 -14.16 3.73 -3.00
C TRP A 65 -13.55 3.62 -1.61
N LEU A 66 -13.03 2.44 -1.30
CA LEU A 66 -12.31 2.14 -0.06
C LEU A 66 -11.26 1.08 -0.38
N ARG A 67 -9.99 1.38 -0.12
CA ARG A 67 -8.86 0.51 -0.44
C ARG A 67 -7.89 0.35 0.73
N ILE A 68 -7.15 -0.75 0.66
CA ILE A 68 -6.01 -1.05 1.51
C ILE A 68 -4.86 -1.51 0.61
N ALA A 69 -3.74 -0.80 0.69
CA ALA A 69 -2.61 -1.01 -0.21
C ALA A 69 -1.27 -1.01 0.52
N LEU A 70 -0.30 -1.70 -0.06
CA LEU A 70 1.12 -1.44 0.20
C LEU A 70 1.58 -0.40 -0.82
N ALA A 71 1.93 0.78 -0.36
CA ALA A 71 2.42 1.87 -1.19
C ALA A 71 3.91 2.13 -0.94
N CYS A 72 4.59 2.65 -1.95
CA CYS A 72 5.94 3.17 -1.81
C CYS A 72 6.12 4.48 -2.57
N ALA A 73 6.88 5.39 -1.99
CA ALA A 73 7.36 6.60 -2.64
C ALA A 73 8.79 6.39 -3.14
N VAL A 74 9.06 6.80 -4.38
CA VAL A 74 10.38 6.81 -4.99
C VAL A 74 10.76 8.26 -5.30
N GLN A 75 11.86 8.71 -4.70
CA GLN A 75 12.48 9.96 -5.11
C GLN A 75 13.35 9.72 -6.34
N ARG A 76 13.05 10.45 -7.40
CA ARG A 76 13.82 10.47 -8.64
C ARG A 76 15.14 11.21 -8.47
N GLY A 77 16.10 10.94 -9.34
CA GLY A 77 17.38 11.68 -9.38
C GLY A 77 17.24 13.20 -9.55
N ASN A 78 16.13 13.68 -10.13
CA ASN A 78 15.79 15.10 -10.27
C ASN A 78 15.04 15.70 -9.06
N GLY A 79 14.73 14.88 -8.05
CA GLY A 79 14.01 15.27 -6.83
C GLY A 79 12.49 15.09 -6.88
N GLU A 80 11.89 14.78 -8.03
CA GLU A 80 10.46 14.44 -8.13
C GLU A 80 10.16 13.16 -7.33
N VAL A 81 8.91 13.02 -6.85
CA VAL A 81 8.47 11.83 -6.13
C VAL A 81 7.37 11.16 -6.93
N VAL A 82 7.47 9.85 -7.10
CA VAL A 82 6.45 9.01 -7.73
C VAL A 82 6.04 7.88 -6.80
N TYR A 83 4.81 7.42 -6.94
CA TYR A 83 4.17 6.44 -6.07
C TYR A 83 3.84 5.16 -6.83
N THR A 84 4.13 4.04 -6.19
CA THR A 84 3.68 2.72 -6.65
C THR A 84 2.86 2.10 -5.54
N GLU A 85 1.64 1.70 -5.86
CA GLU A 85 0.66 1.24 -4.87
C GLU A 85 0.15 -0.15 -5.26
N LEU A 86 0.09 -1.05 -4.27
CA LEU A 86 -0.22 -2.45 -4.45
C LEU A 86 -1.43 -2.80 -3.59
N ASP A 87 -2.61 -2.71 -4.21
CA ASP A 87 -3.90 -2.90 -3.58
C ASP A 87 -4.13 -4.40 -3.33
N PHE A 88 -4.28 -4.74 -2.05
CA PHE A 88 -4.56 -6.11 -1.61
C PHE A 88 -5.96 -6.27 -1.01
N LEU A 89 -6.70 -5.17 -0.83
CA LEU A 89 -8.13 -5.17 -0.58
C LEU A 89 -8.70 -3.87 -1.17
N ASP A 90 -9.75 -3.98 -1.97
CA ASP A 90 -10.36 -2.83 -2.62
C ASP A 90 -11.87 -3.05 -2.82
N SER A 91 -12.65 -1.98 -2.81
CA SER A 91 -14.11 -2.07 -2.87
C SER A 91 -14.62 -2.49 -4.27
N PRO A 92 -15.88 -2.95 -4.41
CA PRO A 92 -16.35 -3.63 -5.61
C PRO A 92 -16.40 -2.81 -6.92
N GLU A 93 -16.34 -1.49 -6.90
CA GLU A 93 -16.33 -0.68 -8.14
C GLU A 93 -15.01 -0.83 -8.90
N THR A 94 -13.88 -0.80 -8.20
CA THR A 94 -12.55 -1.08 -8.75
C THR A 94 -12.37 -2.56 -9.08
N GLN A 95 -13.11 -3.46 -8.41
CA GLN A 95 -13.20 -4.88 -8.80
C GLN A 95 -13.88 -5.10 -10.18
N LYS A 96 -14.57 -4.10 -10.75
CA LYS A 96 -15.15 -4.18 -12.11
C LYS A 96 -14.13 -3.94 -13.22
N HIS A 97 -12.89 -3.57 -12.91
CA HIS A 97 -11.83 -3.50 -13.91
C HIS A 97 -11.47 -4.90 -14.39
N ALA A 98 -11.91 -5.23 -15.61
CA ALA A 98 -11.97 -6.56 -16.21
C ALA A 98 -10.61 -7.28 -16.46
N LYS A 99 -9.51 -6.85 -15.84
CA LYS A 99 -8.17 -7.35 -16.14
C LYS A 99 -7.38 -7.93 -14.97
N GLY A 100 -7.79 -7.76 -13.71
CA GLY A 100 -6.98 -8.17 -12.55
C GLY A 100 -6.69 -9.67 -12.51
N ASN A 101 -5.46 -10.07 -12.86
CA ASN A 101 -4.96 -11.42 -12.69
C ASN A 101 -3.95 -11.48 -11.52
N ILE A 102 -4.48 -11.87 -10.35
CA ILE A 102 -3.77 -12.08 -9.08
C ILE A 102 -2.55 -13.02 -9.23
N LEU A 103 -2.55 -13.93 -10.22
CA LEU A 103 -1.48 -14.92 -10.42
C LEU A 103 -0.22 -14.39 -11.12
N LEU A 104 -0.24 -13.18 -11.70
CA LEU A 104 0.88 -12.61 -12.48
C LEU A 104 1.51 -11.37 -11.85
N GLY A 105 1.33 -11.17 -10.55
CA GLY A 105 1.88 -10.02 -9.84
C GLY A 105 1.15 -8.72 -10.15
N GLY A 106 -0.19 -8.79 -10.20
CA GLY A 106 -1.12 -7.66 -10.30
C GLY A 106 -1.07 -6.85 -11.60
N ASP A 107 -2.25 -6.46 -12.08
CA ASP A 107 -2.41 -5.58 -13.24
C ASP A 107 -2.56 -4.12 -12.80
N VAL A 108 -2.09 -3.19 -13.64
CA VAL A 108 -2.29 -1.75 -13.43
C VAL A 108 -3.79 -1.46 -13.48
N ILE A 109 -4.35 -0.97 -12.39
CA ILE A 109 -5.76 -0.57 -12.28
C ILE A 109 -5.92 0.96 -12.39
N TYR A 110 -4.87 1.72 -12.08
CA TYR A 110 -4.84 3.16 -12.23
C TYR A 110 -3.44 3.66 -12.61
N GLN A 111 -3.38 4.67 -13.47
CA GLN A 111 -2.15 5.37 -13.81
C GLN A 111 -2.47 6.81 -14.22
N PHE A 112 -2.06 7.76 -13.39
CA PHE A 112 -2.19 9.18 -13.67
C PHE A 112 -1.23 9.99 -12.80
N GLY A 113 -0.69 11.08 -13.36
CA GLY A 113 0.22 11.96 -12.64
C GLY A 113 1.47 11.21 -12.15
N ASP A 114 1.68 11.25 -10.84
CA ASP A 114 2.79 10.65 -10.11
C ASP A 114 2.43 9.31 -9.47
N VAL A 115 1.30 8.68 -9.81
CA VAL A 115 0.82 7.44 -9.19
C VAL A 115 0.59 6.33 -10.22
N VAL A 116 1.03 5.11 -9.89
CA VAL A 116 0.66 3.86 -10.56
C VAL A 116 0.17 2.86 -9.52
N GLU A 117 -1.04 2.33 -9.72
CA GLU A 117 -1.68 1.40 -8.79
C GLU A 117 -1.87 0.03 -9.44
N TYR A 118 -1.56 -1.02 -8.68
CA TYR A 118 -1.72 -2.41 -9.07
C TYR A 118 -2.70 -3.11 -8.15
N LYS A 119 -3.61 -3.91 -8.69
CA LYS A 119 -4.37 -4.86 -7.88
C LYS A 119 -3.61 -6.17 -7.75
N ILE A 120 -3.05 -6.44 -6.57
CA ILE A 120 -2.27 -7.66 -6.32
C ILE A 120 -3.09 -8.75 -5.65
N ASP A 121 -4.21 -8.41 -5.00
CA ASP A 121 -5.04 -9.38 -4.28
C ASP A 121 -6.44 -8.85 -3.94
N GLU A 122 -7.24 -9.73 -3.33
CA GLU A 122 -8.48 -9.41 -2.64
C GLU A 122 -8.54 -10.19 -1.31
N LEU A 123 -8.09 -9.56 -0.23
CA LEU A 123 -7.94 -10.17 1.09
C LEU A 123 -9.31 -10.46 1.73
N PRO A 124 -9.66 -11.72 2.03
CA PRO A 124 -10.88 -12.02 2.76
C PRO A 124 -10.85 -11.50 4.20
N LEU A 125 -12.03 -11.10 4.70
CA LEU A 125 -12.18 -10.65 6.07
C LEU A 125 -11.86 -11.76 7.08
N ASN A 126 -11.26 -11.35 8.20
CA ASN A 126 -10.87 -12.20 9.32
C ASN A 126 -9.91 -13.34 8.97
N VAL A 127 -9.16 -13.21 7.87
CA VAL A 127 -8.11 -14.14 7.47
C VAL A 127 -6.76 -13.45 7.57
N TRP A 128 -5.80 -14.12 8.21
CA TRP A 128 -4.39 -13.72 8.13
C TRP A 128 -3.83 -14.11 6.78
N ARG A 129 -3.17 -13.17 6.13
CA ARG A 129 -2.45 -13.41 4.88
C ARG A 129 -1.03 -12.89 4.99
N HIS A 130 -0.11 -13.74 4.56
CA HIS A 130 1.29 -13.42 4.40
C HIS A 130 1.55 -12.95 2.97
N TYR A 131 2.29 -11.85 2.83
CA TYR A 131 2.76 -11.34 1.55
C TYR A 131 4.29 -11.28 1.54
N GLN A 132 4.85 -11.72 0.42
CA GLN A 132 6.25 -11.51 0.05
C GLN A 132 6.27 -10.84 -1.32
N ILE A 133 6.61 -9.55 -1.36
CA ILE A 133 6.49 -8.69 -2.53
C ILE A 133 7.87 -8.30 -3.04
N ASP A 134 8.13 -8.52 -4.32
CA ASP A 134 9.28 -7.96 -5.04
C ASP A 134 8.99 -6.51 -5.43
N LEU A 135 9.22 -5.59 -4.50
CA LEU A 135 8.88 -4.18 -4.66
C LEU A 135 9.67 -3.53 -5.80
N THR A 136 10.95 -3.88 -5.95
CA THR A 136 11.78 -3.43 -7.09
C THR A 136 11.14 -3.80 -8.41
N GLY A 137 10.61 -5.02 -8.54
CA GLY A 137 9.91 -5.46 -9.75
C GLY A 137 8.70 -4.60 -10.09
N TYR A 138 7.89 -4.20 -9.11
CA TYR A 138 6.74 -3.33 -9.35
C TYR A 138 7.15 -1.89 -9.71
N ILE A 139 8.13 -1.34 -9.01
CA ILE A 139 8.67 -0.01 -9.31
C ILE A 139 9.23 0.02 -10.73
N GLU A 140 10.03 -0.98 -11.12
CA GLU A 140 10.61 -1.07 -12.47
C GLU A 140 9.52 -1.07 -13.55
N ARG A 141 8.44 -1.84 -13.35
CA ARG A 141 7.32 -1.89 -14.30
C ARG A 141 6.54 -0.57 -14.38
N ALA A 142 6.33 0.10 -13.26
CA ALA A 142 5.56 1.35 -13.20
C ALA A 142 6.33 2.52 -13.82
N TRP A 143 7.63 2.57 -13.56
CA TRP A 143 8.37 3.83 -13.57
C TRP A 143 9.71 3.76 -14.29
N LYS A 144 10.25 2.56 -14.51
CA LYS A 144 11.68 2.28 -14.81
C LYS A 144 12.61 2.87 -13.75
N ILE A 145 13.53 2.06 -13.23
CA ILE A 145 14.51 2.49 -12.24
C ILE A 145 15.74 3.03 -12.97
N ASN A 146 16.13 4.25 -12.62
CA ASN A 146 17.33 4.89 -13.14
C ASN A 146 18.38 5.06 -12.05
N GLU A 147 19.62 5.30 -12.46
CA GLU A 147 20.67 5.74 -11.54
C GLU A 147 20.24 7.06 -10.86
N GLY A 148 20.40 7.12 -9.53
CA GLY A 148 19.98 8.25 -8.72
C GLY A 148 18.59 8.11 -8.10
N ASP A 149 17.77 7.16 -8.55
CA ASP A 149 16.47 6.87 -7.93
C ASP A 149 16.66 6.23 -6.55
N ARG A 150 15.83 6.64 -5.59
CA ARG A 150 15.89 6.18 -4.20
C ARG A 150 14.50 5.85 -3.67
N LEU A 151 14.39 4.75 -2.95
CA LEU A 151 13.20 4.43 -2.17
C LEU A 151 13.12 5.42 -1.00
N GLU A 152 12.05 6.21 -0.97
CA GLU A 152 11.82 7.24 0.04
C GLU A 152 10.95 6.75 1.18
N SER A 153 9.96 5.91 0.90
CA SER A 153 9.13 5.30 1.93
C SER A 153 8.43 4.06 1.40
N VAL A 154 8.05 3.18 2.33
CA VAL A 154 7.16 2.05 2.06
C VAL A 154 6.15 2.01 3.20
N TYR A 155 4.87 1.88 2.90
CA TYR A 155 3.83 1.97 3.91
C TYR A 155 2.57 1.24 3.53
N ILE A 156 1.82 0.83 4.53
CA ILE A 156 0.47 0.35 4.36
C ILE A 156 -0.48 1.53 4.56
N VAL A 157 -1.41 1.68 3.64
CA VAL A 157 -2.39 2.75 3.63
C VAL A 157 -3.80 2.18 3.62
N VAL A 158 -4.70 2.84 4.34
CA VAL A 158 -6.15 2.65 4.27
C VAL A 158 -6.75 3.98 3.85
N GLU A 159 -7.48 3.96 2.74
CA GLU A 159 -8.03 5.14 2.10
C GLU A 159 -9.48 4.94 1.71
N SER A 160 -10.31 5.95 1.95
CA SER A 160 -11.72 5.96 1.58
C SER A 160 -12.13 7.32 1.01
N GLU A 161 -13.13 7.33 0.15
CA GLU A 161 -13.78 8.57 -0.34
C GLU A 161 -15.28 8.57 -0.04
N GLY A 162 -15.82 9.76 0.23
CA GLY A 162 -17.25 9.97 0.38
C GLY A 162 -17.75 9.46 1.72
N ASN A 163 -18.24 8.24 1.79
CA ASN A 163 -19.10 7.81 2.90
C ASN A 163 -18.35 7.39 4.18
N PRO A 164 -19.08 7.33 5.31
CA PRO A 164 -18.59 6.71 6.53
C PRO A 164 -18.07 5.29 6.29
N VAL A 165 -16.84 5.04 6.72
CA VAL A 165 -16.20 3.73 6.72
C VAL A 165 -15.78 3.35 8.14
N ASP A 166 -15.73 2.05 8.41
CA ASP A 166 -15.15 1.49 9.63
C ASP A 166 -14.23 0.33 9.26
N VAL A 167 -12.93 0.61 9.25
CA VAL A 167 -11.88 -0.35 8.91
C VAL A 167 -11.02 -0.62 10.14
N MET A 168 -10.77 -1.90 10.40
CA MET A 168 -9.80 -2.36 11.37
C MET A 168 -8.83 -3.32 10.69
N LEU A 169 -7.58 -2.87 10.57
CA LEU A 169 -6.49 -3.61 9.96
C LEU A 169 -5.43 -3.91 11.02
N GLU A 170 -5.02 -5.16 11.08
CA GLU A 170 -3.86 -5.60 11.86
C GLU A 170 -2.71 -5.89 10.88
N VAL A 171 -1.53 -5.39 11.21
CA VAL A 171 -0.27 -5.61 10.48
C VAL A 171 0.75 -6.20 11.47
N ASP A 172 1.44 -7.24 11.03
CA ASP A 172 2.52 -7.89 11.77
C ASP A 172 3.70 -8.19 10.83
N ASN A 173 4.89 -8.41 11.41
CA ASN A 173 6.09 -8.83 10.69
C ASN A 173 6.41 -8.01 9.41
N LEU A 174 6.24 -6.69 9.42
CA LEU A 174 6.64 -5.85 8.28
C LEU A 174 8.17 -5.73 8.23
N TRP A 175 8.77 -6.39 7.25
CA TRP A 175 10.20 -6.40 6.98
C TRP A 175 10.50 -5.92 5.57
N ILE A 176 11.57 -5.14 5.45
CA ILE A 176 12.05 -4.64 4.18
C ILE A 176 13.51 -5.01 4.06
N LYS A 177 13.84 -5.71 2.99
CA LYS A 177 15.15 -6.29 2.72
C LYS A 177 15.66 -5.72 1.41
N SER A 178 16.90 -5.25 1.39
CA SER A 178 17.58 -4.60 0.25
C SER A 178 18.89 -5.29 -0.07
#